data_AF-A0A972SAH3-F1
#
_entry.id   AF-A0A972SAH3-F1
#
_cell.length_a   1.000
_cell.length_b   1.000
_cell.length_c   1.000
_cell.angle_alpha   90.00
_cell.angle_beta   90.00
_cell.angle_gamma   90.00
#
_symmetry.space_group_name_H-M   'P 1'
#
loop_
_entity.id
_entity.type
_entity.pdbx_description
1 polymer ?
#
loop_
_entity_poly.entity_id
_entity_poly.type
_entity_poly.pdbx_seq_one_letter_code
_entity_poly.pdbx_strand_id
1 'polypeptide(L)'
;MRIRFLLFVAAYALLLLLPTFPFVLRFGSIYSSVGDWVMAYYSLSYTGGFVRRGLIGTVVSLTGLPPKVLALWGTFAAALGTGILLYRLRSRWDILLLFLLSPATALHLGYDLGRYDHFNLLILALSLYILRRRRCAMLIPLLNLLAILIHEAYALYGLPTVLAAQFLMGRRRETYLSLLLSAFLLGALMLWGSPSSHHLNLPLSDVGRKALGILSLGTLETLRYNLQYILSEAPRRPWDFLLPILILSAYTLIYLRVVGRYVRGIVLFAPLSGVALFIFGYDYPRWTSLVVMVMFLYAAFILGNRDVETTRSERLLAIALMGSTLLGPLGAGHYAFPFVEAILFGTWLY
;
A
#
# COMPACT_ATOMS: atom_id res chain seq x y z
N MET A 1 -6.58 22.26 -19.09
CA MET A 1 -6.23 20.91 -18.57
C MET A 1 -4.83 20.84 -17.94
N ARG A 2 -3.80 21.49 -18.52
CA ARG A 2 -2.41 21.44 -18.01
C ARG A 2 -2.24 22.03 -16.59
N ILE A 3 -2.77 23.22 -16.31
CA ILE A 3 -2.66 23.86 -14.97
C ILE A 3 -3.26 22.98 -13.88
N ARG A 4 -4.46 22.44 -14.14
CA ARG A 4 -5.18 21.52 -13.26
C ARG A 4 -4.32 20.31 -12.87
N PHE A 5 -3.65 19.69 -13.84
CA PHE A 5 -2.73 18.59 -13.59
C PHE A 5 -1.53 19.02 -12.73
N LEU A 6 -0.90 20.15 -13.06
CA LEU A 6 0.28 20.64 -12.33
C LEU A 6 -0.06 20.96 -10.87
N LEU A 7 -1.21 21.59 -10.62
CA LEU A 7 -1.69 21.89 -9.26
C LEU A 7 -1.92 20.60 -8.45
N PHE A 8 -2.53 19.58 -9.06
CA PHE A 8 -2.71 18.29 -8.40
C PHE A 8 -1.36 17.65 -8.04
N VAL A 9 -0.42 17.59 -8.99
CA VAL A 9 0.90 16.98 -8.76
C VAL A 9 1.67 17.73 -7.68
N ALA A 10 1.66 19.07 -7.72
CA ALA A 10 2.32 19.90 -6.71
C ALA A 10 1.70 19.70 -5.31
N ALA A 11 0.38 19.74 -5.20
CA ALA A 11 -0.32 19.52 -3.94
C ALA A 11 -0.06 18.11 -3.39
N TYR A 12 -0.07 17.09 -4.25
CA TYR A 12 0.20 15.72 -3.85
C TYR A 12 1.64 15.54 -3.37
N ALA A 13 2.62 16.08 -4.10
CA ALA A 13 4.03 16.04 -3.68
C ALA A 13 4.23 16.76 -2.33
N LEU A 14 3.58 17.91 -2.13
CA LEU A 14 3.63 18.62 -0.85
C LEU A 14 3.05 17.77 0.29
N LEU A 15 1.90 17.11 0.08
CA LEU A 15 1.28 16.24 1.07
C LEU A 15 2.10 14.97 1.35
N LEU A 16 2.84 14.45 0.37
CA LEU A 16 3.79 13.36 0.59
C LEU A 16 4.97 13.80 1.46
N LEU A 17 5.41 15.06 1.34
CA LEU A 17 6.53 15.59 2.12
C LEU A 17 6.10 16.08 3.52
N LEU A 18 4.84 16.49 3.69
CA LEU A 18 4.36 17.07 4.95
C LEU A 18 4.61 16.18 6.19
N PRO A 19 4.32 14.86 6.18
CA PRO A 19 4.62 13.97 7.30
C PRO A 19 6.12 13.82 7.60
N THR A 20 6.98 14.07 6.61
CA THR A 20 8.44 13.99 6.79
C THR A 20 9.01 15.23 7.48
N PHE A 21 8.30 16.35 7.44
CA PHE A 21 8.80 17.63 7.94
C PHE A 21 9.08 17.64 9.46
N PRO A 22 8.21 17.10 10.35
CA PRO A 22 8.53 16.98 11.77
C PRO A 22 9.80 16.13 12.03
N PHE A 23 10.02 15.07 11.25
CA PHE A 23 11.23 14.25 11.35
C PHE A 23 12.49 15.03 10.97
N VAL A 24 12.43 15.83 9.90
CA VAL A 24 13.56 16.69 9.49
C VAL A 24 13.90 17.69 10.58
N LEU A 25 12.89 18.37 11.13
CA LEU A 25 13.10 19.35 12.20
C LEU A 25 13.69 18.71 13.46
N ARG A 26 13.25 17.50 13.82
CA ARG A 26 13.66 16.84 15.07
C ARG A 26 15.02 16.16 14.98
N PHE A 27 15.30 15.46 13.89
CA PHE A 27 16.48 14.59 13.78
C PHE A 27 17.56 15.11 12.84
N GLY A 28 17.33 16.29 12.25
CA GLY A 28 18.27 16.93 11.32
C GLY A 28 18.47 16.18 9.99
N SER A 29 17.78 15.06 9.77
CA SER A 29 17.87 14.30 8.52
C SER A 29 16.62 13.49 8.19
N ILE A 30 16.20 13.52 6.92
CA ILE A 30 15.14 12.64 6.40
C ILE A 30 15.58 11.17 6.51
N TYR A 31 16.88 10.88 6.49
CA TYR A 31 17.41 9.51 6.54
C TYR A 31 17.18 8.78 7.87
N SER A 32 16.85 9.50 8.93
CA SER A 32 16.47 8.92 10.23
C SER A 32 15.05 8.36 10.24
N SER A 33 14.18 8.75 9.29
CA SER A 33 12.78 8.31 9.27
C SER A 33 12.60 6.88 8.77
N VAL A 34 13.55 6.34 8.01
CA VAL A 34 13.52 4.95 7.54
C VAL A 34 14.13 4.06 8.62
N GLY A 35 13.27 3.42 9.42
CA GLY A 35 13.69 2.55 10.51
C GLY A 35 14.54 1.35 10.06
N ASP A 36 15.43 0.88 10.92
CA ASP A 36 16.35 -0.22 10.63
C ASP A 36 15.66 -1.51 10.16
N TRP A 37 14.44 -1.77 10.62
CA TRP A 37 13.66 -2.92 10.21
C TRP A 37 13.25 -2.84 8.72
N VAL A 38 12.99 -1.63 8.20
CA VAL A 38 12.74 -1.40 6.76
C VAL A 38 14.01 -1.69 5.98
N MET A 39 15.15 -1.23 6.49
CA MET A 39 16.45 -1.41 5.86
C MET A 39 16.84 -2.89 5.73
N ALA A 40 16.45 -3.74 6.67
CA ALA A 40 16.64 -5.18 6.59
C ALA A 40 15.93 -5.81 5.37
N TYR A 41 14.85 -5.22 4.88
CA TYR A 41 14.19 -5.72 3.66
C TYR A 41 15.01 -5.39 2.42
N TYR A 42 15.59 -4.19 2.35
CA TYR A 42 16.40 -3.76 1.21
C TYR A 42 17.71 -4.52 1.07
N SER A 43 18.12 -5.28 2.09
CA SER A 43 19.27 -6.17 2.00
C SER A 43 18.93 -7.59 1.52
N LEU A 44 17.64 -7.94 1.40
CA LEU A 44 17.22 -9.20 0.78
C LEU A 44 17.34 -9.11 -0.74
N SER A 45 18.14 -9.97 -1.35
CA SER A 45 18.37 -9.99 -2.79
C SER A 45 18.50 -11.42 -3.31
N TYR A 46 18.28 -11.59 -4.63
CA TYR A 46 18.38 -12.88 -5.30
C TYR A 46 19.82 -13.33 -5.57
N THR A 47 20.82 -12.54 -5.20
CA THR A 47 22.24 -12.88 -5.40
C THR A 47 22.66 -14.09 -4.54
N GLY A 48 22.02 -14.26 -3.37
CA GLY A 48 22.24 -15.39 -2.45
C GLY A 48 21.27 -16.56 -2.63
N GLY A 49 20.42 -16.52 -3.66
CA GLY A 49 19.37 -17.53 -3.90
C GLY A 49 17.96 -16.93 -3.95
N PHE A 50 16.97 -17.78 -4.22
CA PHE A 50 15.58 -17.35 -4.32
C PHE A 50 15.00 -17.04 -2.93
N VAL A 51 14.52 -15.81 -2.71
CA VAL A 51 14.02 -15.34 -1.41
C VAL A 51 12.82 -14.41 -1.55
N ARG A 52 11.87 -14.46 -0.61
CA ARG A 52 10.74 -13.51 -0.58
C ARG A 52 11.25 -12.07 -0.51
N ARG A 53 10.54 -11.17 -1.21
CA ARG A 53 10.85 -9.73 -1.26
C ARG A 53 12.23 -9.38 -1.81
N GLY A 54 12.91 -10.33 -2.46
CA GLY A 54 14.29 -10.16 -2.94
C GLY A 54 14.42 -9.21 -4.14
N LEU A 55 13.32 -8.81 -4.80
CA LEU A 55 13.43 -8.05 -6.05
C LEU A 55 14.03 -6.65 -5.83
N ILE A 56 13.59 -5.93 -4.81
CA ILE A 56 14.09 -4.57 -4.56
C ILE A 56 15.56 -4.59 -4.12
N GLY A 57 15.97 -5.49 -3.22
CA GLY A 57 17.38 -5.59 -2.85
C GLY A 57 18.26 -6.10 -4.00
N THR A 58 17.72 -6.85 -4.95
CA THR A 58 18.44 -7.19 -6.20
C THR A 58 18.70 -5.95 -7.05
N VAL A 59 17.72 -5.03 -7.14
CA VAL A 59 17.92 -3.74 -7.82
C VAL A 59 18.99 -2.90 -7.09
N VAL A 60 18.96 -2.88 -5.75
CA VAL A 60 20.02 -2.23 -4.94
C VAL A 60 21.39 -2.82 -5.27
N SER A 61 21.54 -4.15 -5.28
CA SER A 61 22.83 -4.81 -5.54
C SER A 61 23.33 -4.56 -6.98
N LEU A 62 22.43 -4.53 -7.97
CA LEU A 62 22.81 -4.32 -9.37
C LEU A 62 23.18 -2.85 -9.67
N THR A 63 22.52 -1.91 -9.01
CA THR A 63 22.75 -0.47 -9.24
C THR A 63 23.86 0.10 -8.37
N GLY A 64 24.23 -0.59 -7.29
CA GLY A 64 25.17 -0.07 -6.28
C GLY A 64 24.63 1.13 -5.49
N LEU A 65 23.33 1.46 -5.63
CA LEU A 65 22.72 2.56 -4.89
C LEU A 65 22.67 2.22 -3.40
N PRO A 66 22.93 3.19 -2.50
CA PRO A 66 22.71 2.96 -1.08
C PRO A 66 21.25 2.58 -0.82
N PRO A 67 20.93 1.50 -0.08
CA PRO A 67 19.55 1.07 0.10
C PRO A 67 18.64 2.14 0.74
N LYS A 68 19.20 3.03 1.58
CA LYS A 68 18.47 4.20 2.13
C LYS A 68 18.00 5.17 1.05
N VAL A 69 18.77 5.36 -0.03
CA VAL A 69 18.42 6.22 -1.15
C VAL A 69 17.24 5.62 -1.91
N LEU A 70 17.27 4.32 -2.20
CA LEU A 70 16.15 3.66 -2.87
C LEU A 70 14.91 3.58 -1.97
N ALA A 71 15.10 3.36 -0.66
CA ALA A 71 14.03 3.39 0.31
C ALA A 71 13.32 4.74 0.33
N LEU A 72 14.05 5.84 0.46
CA LEU A 72 13.45 7.16 0.52
C LEU A 72 12.94 7.63 -0.85
N TRP A 73 13.85 7.82 -1.80
CA TRP A 73 13.55 8.46 -3.07
C TRP A 73 12.82 7.54 -4.04
N GLY A 74 13.12 6.24 -4.01
CA GLY A 74 12.40 5.25 -4.81
C GLY A 74 10.95 5.14 -4.40
N THR A 75 10.66 5.06 -3.09
CA THR A 75 9.27 5.00 -2.62
C THR A 75 8.55 6.33 -2.78
N PHE A 76 9.22 7.47 -2.60
CA PHE A 76 8.66 8.79 -2.92
C PHE A 76 8.27 8.89 -4.41
N ALA A 77 9.18 8.50 -5.32
CA ALA A 77 8.90 8.51 -6.75
C ALA A 77 7.74 7.56 -7.11
N ALA A 78 7.67 6.39 -6.46
CA ALA A 78 6.58 5.45 -6.65
C ALA A 78 5.23 5.97 -6.11
N ALA A 79 5.25 6.63 -4.95
CA ALA A 79 4.10 7.32 -4.39
C ALA A 79 3.58 8.39 -5.36
N LEU A 80 4.50 9.25 -5.84
CA LEU A 80 4.22 10.33 -6.80
C LEU A 80 3.64 9.77 -8.11
N GLY A 81 4.27 8.74 -8.66
CA GLY A 81 3.81 8.05 -9.86
C GLY A 81 2.40 7.46 -9.70
N THR A 82 2.09 6.91 -8.53
CA THR A 82 0.74 6.41 -8.19
C THR A 82 -0.30 7.53 -8.26
N GLY A 83 -0.02 8.70 -7.68
CA GLY A 83 -0.91 9.86 -7.75
C GLY A 83 -1.08 10.39 -9.17
N ILE A 84 0.01 10.47 -9.95
CA ILE A 84 -0.06 10.86 -11.36
C ILE A 84 -0.96 9.89 -12.14
N LEU A 85 -0.80 8.58 -11.95
CA LEU A 85 -1.63 7.58 -12.60
C LEU A 85 -3.09 7.64 -12.13
N LEU A 86 -3.35 7.90 -10.85
CA LEU A 86 -4.70 8.15 -10.34
C LEU A 86 -5.37 9.33 -11.07
N TYR A 87 -4.67 10.46 -11.22
CA TYR A 87 -5.16 11.59 -12.01
C TYR A 87 -5.44 11.21 -13.48
N ARG A 88 -4.58 10.36 -14.08
CA ARG A 88 -4.79 9.89 -15.46
C ARG A 88 -5.92 8.88 -15.58
N LEU A 89 -6.20 8.11 -14.53
CA LEU A 89 -7.35 7.22 -14.42
C LEU A 89 -8.65 8.03 -14.22
N ARG A 90 -8.61 9.20 -13.58
CA ARG A 90 -9.82 10.01 -13.38
C ARG A 90 -9.57 11.51 -13.40
N SER A 91 -10.36 12.21 -14.22
CA SER A 91 -10.32 13.69 -14.37
C SER A 91 -11.19 14.47 -13.39
N ARG A 92 -11.96 13.79 -12.52
CA ARG A 92 -12.90 14.43 -11.59
C ARG A 92 -12.20 14.89 -10.32
N TRP A 93 -12.27 16.18 -10.07
CA TRP A 93 -11.59 16.85 -8.97
C TRP A 93 -12.07 16.46 -7.59
N ASP A 94 -13.34 16.15 -7.41
CA ASP A 94 -13.88 15.76 -6.10
C ASP A 94 -13.30 14.44 -5.59
N ILE A 95 -13.10 13.45 -6.47
CA ILE A 95 -12.44 12.18 -6.11
C ILE A 95 -10.96 12.42 -5.83
N LEU A 96 -10.31 13.25 -6.65
CA LEU A 96 -8.89 13.59 -6.46
C LEU A 96 -8.67 14.36 -5.16
N LEU A 97 -9.57 15.29 -4.81
CA LEU A 97 -9.53 16.02 -3.55
C LEU A 97 -9.77 15.09 -2.37
N LEU A 98 -10.75 14.20 -2.44
CA LEU A 98 -10.98 13.20 -1.39
C LEU A 98 -9.76 12.28 -1.22
N PHE A 99 -9.09 11.91 -2.31
CA PHE A 99 -7.84 11.16 -2.25
C PHE A 99 -6.68 11.99 -1.68
N LEU A 100 -6.52 13.26 -2.05
CA LEU A 100 -5.45 14.10 -1.52
C LEU A 100 -5.66 14.35 -0.02
N LEU A 101 -6.88 14.71 0.34
CA LEU A 101 -7.30 15.08 1.68
C LEU A 101 -7.87 13.85 2.41
N SER A 102 -7.24 12.69 2.30
CA SER A 102 -7.59 11.53 3.10
C SER A 102 -6.40 11.17 3.99
N PRO A 103 -6.62 10.86 5.29
CA PRO A 103 -5.53 10.42 6.16
C PRO A 103 -4.95 9.07 5.73
N ALA A 104 -5.69 8.31 4.91
CA ALA A 104 -5.41 6.96 4.44
C ALA A 104 -4.73 6.89 3.06
N THR A 105 -4.22 8.02 2.55
CA THR A 105 -3.75 8.14 1.15
C THR A 105 -2.43 8.93 1.10
N ALA A 106 -2.42 10.17 0.60
CA ALA A 106 -1.20 10.95 0.39
C ALA A 106 -0.39 11.13 1.68
N LEU A 107 -1.06 11.54 2.76
CA LEU A 107 -0.42 11.73 4.06
C LEU A 107 0.16 10.41 4.60
N HIS A 108 -0.55 9.30 4.45
CA HIS A 108 -0.04 8.01 4.91
C HIS A 108 1.15 7.51 4.08
N LEU A 109 1.12 7.65 2.75
CA LEU A 109 2.26 7.31 1.91
C LEU A 109 3.51 8.14 2.27
N GLY A 110 3.32 9.43 2.56
CA GLY A 110 4.40 10.29 3.05
C GLY A 110 4.92 9.89 4.42
N TYR A 111 4.04 9.40 5.31
CA TYR A 111 4.42 8.91 6.63
C TYR A 111 5.17 7.57 6.57
N ASP A 112 4.78 6.69 5.64
CA ASP A 112 5.26 5.31 5.55
C ASP A 112 6.35 5.11 4.47
N LEU A 113 7.10 6.18 4.16
CA LEU A 113 8.20 6.12 3.18
C LEU A 113 9.22 5.03 3.54
N GLY A 114 9.76 4.39 2.51
CA GLY A 114 10.65 3.24 2.64
C GLY A 114 9.93 1.90 2.56
N ARG A 115 8.60 1.81 2.71
CA ARG A 115 7.90 0.53 2.54
C ARG A 115 7.66 0.15 1.07
N TYR A 116 7.71 -1.15 0.80
CA TYR A 116 7.50 -1.73 -0.53
C TYR A 116 6.11 -1.54 -1.12
N ASP A 117 5.09 -1.24 -0.30
CA ASP A 117 3.73 -1.02 -0.80
C ASP A 117 3.66 0.09 -1.83
N HIS A 118 4.53 1.09 -1.76
CA HIS A 118 4.61 2.18 -2.72
C HIS A 118 4.85 1.68 -4.15
N PHE A 119 5.79 0.76 -4.33
CA PHE A 119 6.08 0.17 -5.63
C PHE A 119 4.92 -0.69 -6.12
N ASN A 120 4.30 -1.45 -5.22
CA ASN A 120 3.16 -2.29 -5.55
C ASN A 120 1.90 -1.50 -5.92
N LEU A 121 1.64 -0.40 -5.22
CA LEU A 121 0.57 0.55 -5.57
C LEU A 121 0.82 1.20 -6.92
N LEU A 122 2.07 1.56 -7.24
CA LEU A 122 2.44 2.04 -8.57
C LEU A 122 2.14 1.00 -9.64
N ILE A 123 2.55 -0.25 -9.42
CA ILE A 123 2.30 -1.36 -10.36
C ILE A 123 0.80 -1.64 -10.54
N LEU A 124 0.02 -1.59 -9.44
CA LEU A 124 -1.44 -1.70 -9.50
C LEU A 124 -2.04 -0.56 -10.34
N ALA A 125 -1.68 0.69 -10.06
CA ALA A 125 -2.15 1.85 -10.80
C ALA A 125 -1.79 1.77 -12.29
N LEU A 126 -0.56 1.32 -12.59
CA LEU A 126 -0.09 1.12 -13.96
C LEU A 126 -0.89 0.03 -14.67
N SER A 127 -1.17 -1.09 -14.00
CA SER A 127 -1.97 -2.19 -14.54
C SER A 127 -3.39 -1.72 -14.89
N LEU A 128 -4.05 -0.98 -13.99
CA LEU A 128 -5.37 -0.40 -14.26
C LEU A 128 -5.34 0.63 -15.40
N TYR A 129 -4.27 1.44 -15.48
CA TYR A 129 -4.10 2.40 -16.57
C TYR A 129 -3.91 1.71 -17.93
N ILE A 130 -3.09 0.66 -18.00
CA ILE A 130 -2.90 -0.18 -19.20
C ILE A 130 -4.23 -0.80 -19.63
N LEU A 131 -4.99 -1.37 -18.69
CA LEU A 131 -6.32 -1.94 -18.97
C LEU A 131 -7.27 -0.92 -19.57
N ARG A 132 -7.34 0.27 -18.97
CA ARG A 132 -8.18 1.36 -19.45
C ARG A 132 -7.81 1.78 -20.88
N ARG A 133 -6.51 1.87 -21.18
CA ARG A 133 -6.01 2.22 -22.52
C ARG A 133 -6.20 1.10 -23.55
N ARG A 134 -6.55 -0.12 -23.11
CA ARG A 134 -6.75 -1.31 -23.95
C ARG A 134 -5.53 -1.70 -24.79
N ARG A 135 -4.34 -1.23 -24.42
CA ARG A 135 -3.05 -1.50 -25.10
C ARG A 135 -2.17 -2.32 -24.18
N CYS A 136 -1.37 -3.22 -24.73
CA CYS A 136 -0.35 -3.98 -24.00
C CYS A 136 -0.87 -4.76 -22.78
N ALA A 137 -2.12 -5.27 -22.82
CA ALA A 137 -2.71 -6.00 -21.68
C ALA A 137 -1.91 -7.25 -21.29
N MET A 138 -1.14 -7.83 -22.22
CA MET A 138 -0.21 -8.94 -21.97
C MET A 138 0.95 -8.58 -21.03
N LEU A 139 1.21 -7.31 -20.75
CA LEU A 139 2.20 -6.90 -19.74
C LEU A 139 1.68 -7.07 -18.31
N ILE A 140 0.36 -7.17 -18.11
CA ILE A 140 -0.24 -7.20 -16.78
C ILE A 140 0.14 -8.46 -15.99
N PRO A 141 0.14 -9.68 -16.58
CA PRO A 141 0.65 -10.85 -15.88
C PRO A 141 2.09 -10.66 -15.38
N LEU A 142 2.97 -10.06 -16.20
CA LEU A 142 4.35 -9.78 -15.80
C LEU A 142 4.40 -8.76 -14.65
N LEU A 143 3.62 -7.69 -14.73
CA LEU A 143 3.50 -6.70 -13.66
C LEU A 143 3.04 -7.33 -12.34
N ASN A 144 2.06 -8.24 -12.37
CA ASN A 144 1.61 -8.98 -11.19
C ASN A 144 2.72 -9.84 -10.58
N LEU A 145 3.56 -10.48 -11.40
CA LEU A 145 4.72 -11.24 -10.91
C LEU A 145 5.72 -10.31 -10.21
N LEU A 146 6.07 -9.18 -10.84
CA LEU A 146 7.00 -8.22 -10.24
C LEU A 146 6.46 -7.71 -8.91
N ALA A 147 5.17 -7.38 -8.81
CA ALA A 147 4.57 -6.92 -7.57
C ALA A 147 4.59 -7.99 -6.45
N ILE A 148 4.35 -9.26 -6.80
CA ILE A 148 4.46 -10.38 -5.84
C ILE A 148 5.91 -10.58 -5.39
N LEU A 149 6.89 -10.46 -6.30
CA LEU A 149 8.32 -10.55 -5.98
C LEU A 149 8.84 -9.38 -5.14
N ILE A 150 8.22 -8.20 -5.25
CA ILE A 150 8.48 -7.05 -4.37
C ILE A 150 7.91 -7.33 -2.98
N HIS A 151 6.63 -7.68 -2.92
CA HIS A 151 5.96 -8.02 -1.68
C HIS A 151 4.75 -8.92 -1.97
N GLU A 152 4.82 -10.15 -1.45
CA GLU A 152 3.85 -11.23 -1.61
C GLU A 152 2.43 -10.86 -1.15
N ALA A 153 2.30 -9.92 -0.22
CA ALA A 153 1.01 -9.37 0.21
C ALA A 153 0.19 -8.79 -0.95
N TYR A 154 0.84 -8.40 -2.06
CA TYR A 154 0.15 -7.97 -3.29
C TYR A 154 -0.89 -8.97 -3.77
N ALA A 155 -0.65 -10.27 -3.56
CA ALA A 155 -1.58 -11.33 -3.92
C ALA A 155 -2.94 -11.20 -3.20
N LEU A 156 -2.96 -10.55 -2.04
CA LEU A 156 -4.16 -10.39 -1.21
C LEU A 156 -4.91 -9.07 -1.46
N TYR A 157 -4.28 -8.02 -1.99
CA TYR A 157 -4.95 -6.73 -2.23
C TYR A 157 -4.93 -6.27 -3.69
N GLY A 158 -3.80 -6.42 -4.36
CA GLY A 158 -3.57 -5.90 -5.71
C GLY A 158 -4.07 -6.87 -6.78
N LEU A 159 -3.63 -8.13 -6.69
CA LEU A 159 -3.97 -9.15 -7.68
C LEU A 159 -5.49 -9.35 -7.83
N PRO A 160 -6.31 -9.50 -6.76
CA PRO A 160 -7.76 -9.67 -6.93
C PRO A 160 -8.41 -8.47 -7.62
N THR A 161 -7.94 -7.27 -7.32
CA THR A 161 -8.40 -6.02 -7.95
C THR A 161 -8.07 -5.96 -9.44
N VAL A 162 -6.87 -6.37 -9.84
CA VAL A 162 -6.46 -6.43 -11.25
C VAL A 162 -7.24 -7.50 -12.00
N LEU A 163 -7.42 -8.69 -11.43
CA LEU A 163 -8.21 -9.79 -12.02
C LEU A 163 -9.67 -9.36 -12.23
N ALA A 164 -10.26 -8.69 -11.23
CA ALA A 164 -11.61 -8.12 -11.32
C ALA A 164 -11.72 -7.10 -12.47
N ALA A 165 -10.74 -6.19 -12.60
CA ALA A 165 -10.68 -5.23 -13.69
C ALA A 165 -10.49 -5.90 -15.07
N GLN A 166 -9.64 -6.93 -15.17
CA GLN A 166 -9.44 -7.71 -16.40
C GLN A 166 -10.75 -8.41 -16.82
N PHE A 167 -11.44 -9.03 -15.86
CA PHE A 167 -12.71 -9.72 -16.09
C PHE A 167 -13.78 -8.76 -16.61
N LEU A 168 -13.95 -7.58 -15.98
CA LEU A 168 -14.87 -6.54 -16.44
C LEU A 168 -14.57 -6.06 -17.86
N MET A 169 -13.31 -6.05 -18.25
CA MET A 169 -12.87 -5.63 -19.58
C MET A 169 -12.88 -6.76 -20.62
N GLY A 170 -13.38 -7.95 -20.27
CA GLY A 170 -13.43 -9.12 -21.16
C GLY A 170 -12.07 -9.74 -21.47
N ARG A 171 -11.03 -9.47 -20.67
CA ARG A 171 -9.64 -9.91 -20.88
C ARG A 171 -9.38 -11.30 -20.30
N ARG A 172 -10.15 -12.31 -20.74
CA ARG A 172 -10.13 -13.67 -20.18
C ARG A 172 -8.77 -14.33 -20.25
N ARG A 173 -8.08 -14.23 -21.40
CA ARG A 173 -6.74 -14.81 -21.60
C ARG A 173 -5.73 -14.25 -20.59
N GLU A 174 -5.68 -12.93 -20.46
CA GLU A 174 -4.77 -12.25 -19.55
C GLU A 174 -5.13 -12.53 -18.09
N THR A 175 -6.42 -12.69 -17.77
CA THR A 175 -6.90 -13.08 -16.44
C THR A 175 -6.36 -14.47 -16.05
N TYR A 176 -6.52 -15.47 -16.93
CA TYR A 176 -6.03 -16.82 -16.66
C TYR A 176 -4.51 -16.88 -16.57
N LEU A 177 -3.79 -16.14 -17.42
CA LEU A 177 -2.33 -16.04 -17.35
C LEU A 177 -1.87 -15.40 -16.04
N SER A 178 -2.49 -14.28 -15.62
CA SER A 178 -2.20 -13.66 -14.32
C SER A 178 -2.42 -14.67 -13.19
N LEU A 179 -3.55 -15.38 -13.18
CA LEU A 179 -3.87 -16.35 -12.13
C LEU A 179 -2.86 -17.50 -12.08
N LEU A 180 -2.59 -18.13 -13.23
CA LEU A 180 -1.69 -19.27 -13.32
C LEU A 180 -0.26 -18.90 -12.89
N LEU A 181 0.28 -17.81 -13.44
CA LEU A 181 1.65 -17.40 -13.15
C LEU A 181 1.79 -16.92 -11.70
N SER A 182 0.81 -16.16 -11.18
CA SER A 182 0.83 -15.74 -9.78
C SER A 182 0.69 -16.92 -8.82
N ALA A 183 -0.16 -17.90 -9.12
CA ALA A 183 -0.29 -19.12 -8.30
C ALA A 183 1.00 -19.93 -8.28
N PHE A 184 1.62 -20.15 -9.46
CA PHE A 184 2.92 -20.81 -9.56
C PHE A 184 4.00 -20.07 -8.74
N LEU A 185 4.08 -18.74 -8.88
CA LEU A 185 5.07 -17.95 -8.16
C LEU A 185 4.85 -17.97 -6.64
N LEU A 186 3.61 -17.86 -6.17
CA LEU A 186 3.29 -17.94 -4.75
C LEU A 186 3.65 -19.32 -4.19
N GLY A 187 3.35 -20.39 -4.92
CA GLY A 187 3.80 -21.75 -4.57
C GLY A 187 5.31 -21.83 -4.46
N ALA A 188 6.04 -21.25 -5.43
CA ALA A 188 7.49 -21.21 -5.38
C ALA A 188 8.03 -20.40 -4.18
N LEU A 189 7.44 -19.24 -3.86
CA LEU A 189 7.80 -18.44 -2.70
C LEU A 189 7.49 -19.14 -1.37
N MET A 190 6.43 -19.94 -1.32
CA MET A 190 6.09 -20.75 -0.15
C MET A 190 7.11 -21.86 0.08
N LEU A 191 7.52 -22.57 -0.98
CA LEU A 191 8.43 -23.72 -0.89
C LEU A 191 9.90 -23.33 -0.76
N TRP A 192 10.35 -22.30 -1.49
CA TRP A 192 11.78 -21.95 -1.61
C TRP A 192 12.10 -20.52 -1.22
N GLY A 193 11.12 -19.67 -0.91
CA GLY A 193 11.34 -18.25 -0.66
C GLY A 193 11.85 -17.89 0.74
N SER A 194 12.25 -18.86 1.56
CA SER A 194 12.76 -18.59 2.91
C SER A 194 14.22 -18.09 2.86
N PRO A 195 14.59 -17.03 3.59
CA PRO A 195 15.97 -16.55 3.63
C PRO A 195 16.94 -17.64 4.13
N SER A 196 18.01 -17.88 3.38
CA SER A 196 19.12 -18.74 3.81
C SER A 196 19.95 -18.08 4.93
N SER A 197 20.77 -18.89 5.61
CA SER A 197 21.69 -18.41 6.67
C SER A 197 22.65 -17.32 6.20
N HIS A 198 22.98 -17.26 4.90
CA HIS A 198 23.80 -16.21 4.32
C HIS A 198 23.17 -14.81 4.45
N HIS A 199 21.83 -14.70 4.39
CA HIS A 199 21.15 -13.42 4.57
C HIS A 199 21.12 -12.96 6.04
N LEU A 200 21.33 -13.87 6.99
CA LEU A 200 21.26 -13.59 8.43
C LEU A 200 22.56 -12.98 8.98
N ASN A 201 23.68 -13.09 8.26
CA ASN A 201 25.00 -12.60 8.68
C ASN A 201 25.27 -11.13 8.31
N LEU A 202 24.27 -10.41 7.83
CA LEU A 202 24.42 -9.00 7.51
C LEU A 202 24.64 -8.16 8.78
N PRO A 203 25.45 -7.09 8.73
CA PRO A 203 25.69 -6.18 9.85
C PRO A 203 24.44 -5.30 10.10
N LEU A 204 23.38 -5.92 10.59
CA LEU A 204 22.11 -5.28 10.95
C LEU A 204 22.07 -5.01 12.45
N SER A 205 21.35 -3.95 12.83
CA SER A 205 21.00 -3.71 14.24
C SER A 205 20.14 -4.85 14.79
N ASP A 206 20.01 -4.93 16.12
CA ASP A 206 19.18 -5.94 16.77
C ASP A 206 17.73 -5.93 16.26
N VAL A 207 17.21 -4.74 15.96
CA VAL A 207 15.88 -4.55 15.39
C VAL A 207 15.81 -5.14 13.99
N GLY A 208 16.82 -4.89 13.15
CA GLY A 208 16.92 -5.50 11.82
C GLY A 208 17.04 -7.02 11.86
N ARG A 209 17.80 -7.57 12.81
CA ARG A 209 17.92 -9.02 13.02
C ARG A 209 16.60 -9.66 13.45
N LYS A 210 15.86 -9.03 14.38
CA LYS A 210 14.51 -9.49 14.76
C LYS A 210 13.55 -9.47 13.57
N ALA A 211 13.60 -8.43 12.75
CA ALA A 211 12.78 -8.36 11.54
C ALA A 211 13.09 -9.49 10.55
N LEU A 212 14.38 -9.81 10.32
CA LEU A 212 14.77 -10.97 9.51
C LEU A 212 14.34 -12.30 10.13
N GLY A 213 14.41 -12.43 11.46
CA GLY A 213 13.94 -13.60 12.18
C GLY A 213 12.43 -13.85 11.99
N ILE A 214 11.62 -12.80 11.92
CA ILE A 214 10.19 -12.94 11.60
C ILE A 214 9.99 -13.34 10.13
N LEU A 215 10.81 -12.81 9.21
CA LEU A 215 10.73 -13.16 7.80
C LEU A 215 11.17 -14.58 7.47
N SER A 216 12.01 -15.19 8.31
CA SER A 216 12.41 -16.59 8.16
C SER A 216 11.38 -17.57 8.71
N LEU A 217 10.38 -17.09 9.46
CA LEU A 217 9.28 -17.93 9.90
C LEU A 217 8.45 -18.42 8.69
N GLY A 218 7.99 -19.67 8.78
CA GLY A 218 6.98 -20.18 7.87
C GLY A 218 5.66 -19.42 8.06
N THR A 219 4.75 -19.58 7.10
CA THR A 219 3.46 -18.87 7.09
C THR A 219 2.61 -19.24 8.31
N LEU A 220 2.62 -20.51 8.74
CA LEU A 220 1.86 -20.98 9.90
C LEU A 220 2.43 -20.46 11.21
N GLU A 221 3.75 -20.42 11.35
CA GLU A 221 4.43 -19.88 12.52
C GLU A 221 4.19 -18.37 12.63
N THR A 222 4.25 -17.66 11.50
CA THR A 222 3.93 -16.23 11.43
C THR A 222 2.49 -15.98 11.86
N LEU A 223 1.54 -16.78 11.36
CA LEU A 223 0.13 -16.68 11.73
C LEU A 223 -0.07 -16.94 13.22
N ARG A 224 0.55 -18.00 13.77
CA ARG A 224 0.47 -18.33 15.20
C ARG A 224 1.04 -17.22 16.07
N TYR A 225 2.23 -16.71 15.71
CA TYR A 225 2.87 -15.59 16.41
C TYR A 225 1.96 -14.36 16.41
N ASN A 226 1.41 -14.01 15.25
CA ASN A 226 0.54 -12.84 15.12
C ASN A 226 -0.79 -13.01 15.84
N LEU A 227 -1.39 -14.20 15.81
CA LEU A 227 -2.62 -14.47 16.57
C LEU A 227 -2.37 -14.36 18.08
N GLN A 228 -1.28 -14.93 18.58
CA GLN A 228 -0.89 -14.78 19.99
C GLN A 228 -0.69 -13.31 20.36
N TYR A 229 0.01 -12.56 19.51
CA TYR A 229 0.24 -11.13 19.69
C TYR A 229 -1.09 -10.34 19.73
N ILE A 230 -1.99 -10.57 18.77
CA ILE A 230 -3.30 -9.91 18.71
C ILE A 230 -4.11 -10.21 19.97
N LEU A 231 -4.17 -11.48 20.38
CA LEU A 231 -4.92 -11.88 21.57
C LEU A 231 -4.36 -11.26 22.86
N SER A 232 -3.05 -11.04 22.95
CA SER A 232 -2.44 -10.40 24.13
C SER A 232 -2.53 -8.87 24.13
N GLU A 233 -2.42 -8.22 22.96
CA GLU A 233 -2.28 -6.76 22.86
C GLU A 233 -3.59 -6.04 22.50
N ALA A 234 -4.50 -6.67 21.76
CA ALA A 234 -5.77 -6.03 21.40
C ALA A 234 -6.60 -5.55 22.60
N PRO A 235 -6.68 -6.28 23.73
CA PRO A 235 -7.37 -5.78 24.93
C PRO A 235 -6.69 -4.56 25.57
N ARG A 236 -5.37 -4.40 25.38
CA ARG A 236 -4.59 -3.29 25.97
C ARG A 236 -4.70 -2.01 25.16
N ARG A 237 -4.86 -2.15 23.85
CA ARG A 237 -4.95 -1.02 22.90
C ARG A 237 -6.11 -1.21 21.92
N PRO A 238 -7.36 -1.23 22.38
CA PRO A 238 -8.50 -1.51 21.51
C PRO A 238 -8.64 -0.48 20.38
N TRP A 239 -8.16 0.75 20.59
CA TRP A 239 -8.23 1.83 19.61
C TRP A 239 -7.39 1.56 18.35
N ASP A 240 -6.27 0.85 18.46
CA ASP A 240 -5.40 0.47 17.34
C ASP A 240 -6.11 -0.46 16.34
N PHE A 241 -7.21 -1.08 16.77
CA PHE A 241 -8.04 -2.00 15.99
C PHE A 241 -9.36 -1.36 15.58
N LEU A 242 -10.09 -0.79 16.55
CA LEU A 242 -11.43 -0.24 16.34
C LEU A 242 -11.42 0.94 15.37
N LEU A 243 -10.41 1.81 15.47
CA LEU A 243 -10.38 3.03 14.68
C LEU A 243 -10.07 2.76 13.19
N PRO A 244 -9.05 1.94 12.83
CA PRO A 244 -8.88 1.51 11.44
C PRO A 244 -10.10 0.78 10.86
N ILE A 245 -10.82 -0.02 11.65
CA ILE A 245 -12.05 -0.70 11.20
C ILE A 245 -13.18 0.30 10.95
N LEU A 246 -13.38 1.27 11.84
CA LEU A 246 -14.41 2.31 11.68
C LEU A 246 -14.15 3.13 10.42
N ILE A 247 -12.90 3.53 10.20
CA ILE A 247 -12.47 4.29 9.04
C ILE A 247 -12.67 3.48 7.76
N LEU A 248 -12.19 2.23 7.76
CA LEU A 248 -12.37 1.33 6.61
C LEU A 248 -13.85 1.14 6.27
N SER A 249 -14.70 1.00 7.29
CA SER A 249 -16.15 0.89 7.12
C SER A 249 -16.74 2.14 6.46
N ALA A 250 -16.34 3.34 6.91
CA ALA A 250 -16.77 4.60 6.31
C ALA A 250 -16.38 4.70 4.83
N TYR A 251 -15.11 4.41 4.48
CA TYR A 251 -14.66 4.37 3.09
C TYR A 251 -15.40 3.31 2.27
N THR A 252 -15.65 2.13 2.85
CA THR A 252 -16.39 1.04 2.20
C THR A 252 -17.80 1.46 1.85
N LEU A 253 -18.51 2.13 2.76
CA LEU A 253 -19.85 2.64 2.48
C LEU A 253 -19.87 3.66 1.34
N ILE A 254 -18.90 4.59 1.28
CA ILE A 254 -18.77 5.53 0.16
C ILE A 254 -18.51 4.79 -1.14
N TYR A 255 -17.52 3.90 -1.12
CA TYR A 255 -17.14 3.13 -2.30
C TYR A 255 -18.31 2.31 -2.84
N LEU A 256 -19.05 1.61 -1.99
CA LEU A 256 -20.21 0.83 -2.41
C LEU A 256 -21.32 1.72 -2.98
N ARG A 257 -21.56 2.91 -2.40
CA ARG A 257 -22.56 3.87 -2.94
C ARG A 257 -22.16 4.42 -4.30
N VAL A 258 -20.88 4.71 -4.50
CA VAL A 258 -20.36 5.31 -5.73
C VAL A 258 -20.15 4.27 -6.83
N VAL A 259 -19.44 3.18 -6.52
CA VAL A 259 -19.04 2.14 -7.50
C VAL A 259 -20.10 1.06 -7.67
N GLY A 260 -20.87 0.73 -6.62
CA GLY A 260 -21.90 -0.31 -6.65
C GLY A 260 -23.08 -0.01 -7.59
N ARG A 261 -23.22 1.24 -8.03
CA ARG A 261 -24.15 1.62 -9.12
C ARG A 261 -23.74 1.05 -10.47
N TYR A 262 -22.45 0.78 -10.67
CA TYR A 262 -21.86 0.41 -11.97
C TYR A 262 -21.33 -1.01 -12.00
N VAL A 263 -20.94 -1.55 -10.85
CA VAL A 263 -20.36 -2.87 -10.72
C VAL A 263 -21.15 -3.63 -9.67
N ARG A 264 -21.48 -4.89 -9.95
CA ARG A 264 -22.23 -5.77 -9.06
C ARG A 264 -21.47 -7.07 -8.81
N GLY A 265 -21.92 -7.81 -7.79
CA GLY A 265 -21.39 -9.13 -7.45
C GLY A 265 -19.98 -9.09 -6.86
N ILE A 266 -19.27 -10.21 -6.94
CA ILE A 266 -17.96 -10.40 -6.28
C ILE A 266 -16.88 -9.40 -6.75
N VAL A 267 -17.00 -8.94 -7.99
CA VAL A 267 -16.09 -7.97 -8.62
C VAL A 267 -16.14 -6.59 -7.94
N LEU A 268 -17.26 -6.24 -7.29
CA LEU A 268 -17.39 -5.02 -6.49
C LEU A 268 -16.53 -5.10 -5.22
N PHE A 269 -16.36 -6.29 -4.64
CA PHE A 269 -15.66 -6.48 -3.38
C PHE A 269 -14.16 -6.75 -3.54
N ALA A 270 -13.67 -6.87 -4.78
CA ALA A 270 -12.26 -7.19 -5.04
C ALA A 270 -11.26 -6.21 -4.40
N PRO A 271 -11.48 -4.88 -4.37
CA PRO A 271 -10.61 -3.94 -3.66
C PRO A 271 -10.54 -4.16 -2.14
N LEU A 272 -11.54 -4.81 -1.54
CA LEU A 272 -11.59 -5.12 -0.11
C LEU A 272 -10.85 -6.43 0.24
N SER A 273 -10.31 -7.14 -0.74
CA SER A 273 -9.55 -8.38 -0.51
C SER A 273 -8.38 -8.20 0.45
N GLY A 274 -7.79 -7.00 0.51
CA GLY A 274 -6.72 -6.66 1.46
C GLY A 274 -7.13 -6.75 2.93
N VAL A 275 -8.42 -6.81 3.26
CA VAL A 275 -8.90 -7.13 4.62
C VAL A 275 -8.41 -8.49 5.08
N ALA A 276 -8.14 -9.44 4.17
CA ALA A 276 -7.53 -10.72 4.52
C ALA A 276 -6.18 -10.55 5.24
N LEU A 277 -5.44 -9.46 5.01
CA LEU A 277 -4.19 -9.17 5.71
C LEU A 277 -4.39 -9.10 7.23
N PHE A 278 -5.56 -8.67 7.70
CA PHE A 278 -5.88 -8.49 9.12
C PHE A 278 -5.82 -9.80 9.92
N ILE A 279 -5.88 -10.94 9.22
CA ILE A 279 -5.72 -12.27 9.79
C ILE A 279 -4.22 -12.60 9.97
N PHE A 280 -3.36 -12.06 9.11
CA PHE A 280 -1.95 -12.42 9.01
C PHE A 280 -1.02 -11.55 9.85
N GLY A 281 -1.49 -10.60 10.65
CA GLY A 281 -0.63 -9.71 11.44
C GLY A 281 -1.36 -8.52 12.05
N TYR A 282 -0.59 -7.55 12.56
CA TYR A 282 -1.12 -6.50 13.45
C TYR A 282 -0.93 -5.06 12.93
N ASP A 283 -0.68 -4.87 11.64
CA ASP A 283 -0.42 -3.55 11.04
C ASP A 283 -1.70 -2.89 10.49
N TYR A 284 -2.74 -2.85 11.33
CA TYR A 284 -4.11 -2.47 10.94
C TYR A 284 -4.21 -1.06 10.34
N PRO A 285 -3.59 0.00 10.89
CA PRO A 285 -3.69 1.34 10.30
C PRO A 285 -3.11 1.39 8.88
N ARG A 286 -1.96 0.76 8.64
CA ARG A 286 -1.34 0.65 7.32
C ARG A 286 -2.19 -0.16 6.36
N TRP A 287 -2.74 -1.29 6.79
CA TRP A 287 -3.55 -2.12 5.90
C TRP A 287 -4.91 -1.50 5.58
N THR A 288 -5.53 -0.79 6.52
CA THR A 288 -6.69 0.07 6.22
C THR A 288 -6.32 1.09 5.15
N SER A 289 -5.19 1.78 5.32
CA SER A 289 -4.68 2.74 4.34
C SER A 289 -4.51 2.12 2.96
N LEU A 290 -3.87 0.96 2.90
CA LEU A 290 -3.65 0.20 1.68
C LEU A 290 -4.96 -0.18 0.99
N VAL A 291 -5.93 -0.74 1.72
CA VAL A 291 -7.26 -1.10 1.18
C VAL A 291 -7.98 0.14 0.65
N VAL A 292 -7.94 1.26 1.38
CA VAL A 292 -8.54 2.53 0.95
C VAL A 292 -7.89 3.03 -0.34
N MET A 293 -6.57 2.98 -0.48
CA MET A 293 -5.87 3.36 -1.71
C MET A 293 -6.24 2.47 -2.90
N VAL A 294 -6.35 1.16 -2.69
CA VAL A 294 -6.80 0.20 -3.71
C VAL A 294 -8.23 0.52 -4.14
N MET A 295 -9.12 0.84 -3.20
CA MET A 295 -10.49 1.27 -3.49
C MET A 295 -10.52 2.56 -4.32
N PHE A 296 -9.69 3.56 -4.00
CA PHE A 296 -9.58 4.79 -4.80
C PHE A 296 -9.10 4.53 -6.22
N LEU A 297 -8.05 3.73 -6.39
CA LEU A 297 -7.51 3.38 -7.71
C LEU A 297 -8.55 2.65 -8.55
N TYR A 298 -9.25 1.68 -7.96
CA TYR A 298 -10.29 0.94 -8.65
C TYR A 298 -11.54 1.79 -8.95
N ALA A 299 -11.98 2.63 -8.00
CA ALA A 299 -13.05 3.59 -8.24
C ALA A 299 -12.70 4.56 -9.38
N ALA A 300 -11.46 5.09 -9.40
CA ALA A 300 -10.98 5.93 -10.48
C ALA A 300 -10.99 5.20 -11.84
N PHE A 301 -10.60 3.93 -11.86
CA PHE A 301 -10.68 3.08 -13.05
C PHE A 301 -12.13 2.92 -13.55
N ILE A 302 -13.07 2.52 -12.68
CA ILE A 302 -14.48 2.32 -13.05
C ILE A 302 -15.13 3.63 -13.50
N LEU A 303 -15.02 4.67 -12.68
CA LEU A 303 -15.67 5.96 -12.91
C LEU A 303 -15.05 6.72 -14.06
N GLY A 304 -13.78 6.48 -14.39
CA GLY A 304 -13.19 7.15 -15.54
C GLY A 304 -13.63 6.57 -16.89
N ASN A 305 -14.29 5.41 -16.91
CA ASN A 305 -14.93 4.85 -18.10
C ASN A 305 -16.39 5.30 -18.28
N ARG A 306 -16.90 6.17 -17.39
CA ARG A 306 -18.31 6.59 -17.36
C ARG A 306 -18.42 8.09 -17.03
N ASP A 307 -19.40 8.77 -17.61
CA ASP A 307 -19.83 10.08 -17.14
C ASP A 307 -20.83 9.87 -16.01
N VAL A 308 -20.46 10.30 -14.81
CA VAL A 308 -21.19 10.05 -13.57
C VAL A 308 -21.23 11.35 -12.80
N GLU A 309 -22.37 11.67 -12.20
CA GLU A 309 -22.54 12.74 -11.21
C GLU A 309 -22.52 12.16 -9.77
N THR A 310 -21.93 12.91 -8.82
CA THR A 310 -21.96 12.53 -7.38
C THR A 310 -23.14 13.19 -6.69
N THR A 311 -23.81 12.44 -5.82
CA THR A 311 -24.95 12.89 -5.03
C THR A 311 -24.52 13.76 -3.85
N ARG A 312 -25.46 14.54 -3.29
CA ARG A 312 -25.20 15.44 -2.15
C ARG A 312 -24.72 14.70 -0.89
N SER A 313 -25.27 13.52 -0.60
CA SER A 313 -24.90 12.73 0.58
C SER A 313 -23.48 12.17 0.48
N GLU A 314 -23.04 11.78 -0.71
CA GLU A 314 -21.64 11.38 -0.96
C GLU A 314 -20.67 12.53 -0.72
N ARG A 315 -21.04 13.76 -1.10
CA ARG A 315 -20.22 14.95 -0.85
C ARG A 315 -20.08 15.25 0.64
N LEU A 316 -21.15 15.15 1.42
CA LEU A 316 -21.11 15.39 2.87
C LEU A 316 -20.23 14.37 3.60
N LEU A 317 -20.35 13.09 3.23
CA LEU A 317 -19.50 12.05 3.82
C LEU A 317 -18.04 12.18 3.39
N ALA A 318 -17.78 12.60 2.14
CA ALA A 318 -16.45 12.97 1.68
C ALA A 318 -15.89 14.14 2.49
N ILE A 319 -16.69 15.17 2.80
CA ILE A 319 -16.27 16.30 3.66
C ILE A 319 -15.91 15.83 5.07
N ALA A 320 -16.72 14.94 5.66
CA ALA A 320 -16.41 14.37 6.97
C ALA A 320 -15.07 13.61 6.97
N LEU A 321 -14.80 12.82 5.94
CA LEU A 321 -13.51 12.15 5.78
C LEU A 321 -12.36 13.13 5.52
N MET A 322 -12.60 14.21 4.76
CA MET A 322 -11.60 15.26 4.59
C MET A 322 -11.27 15.93 5.93
N GLY A 323 -12.27 16.14 6.79
CA GLY A 323 -12.05 16.62 8.17
C GLY A 323 -11.14 15.70 9.00
N SER A 324 -11.17 14.39 8.75
CA SER A 324 -10.29 13.44 9.44
C SER A 324 -8.81 13.58 9.08
N THR A 325 -8.44 14.30 8.01
CA THR A 325 -7.02 14.61 7.73
C THR A 325 -6.36 15.48 8.78
N LEU A 326 -7.14 16.26 9.52
CA LEU A 326 -6.62 17.07 10.62
C LEU A 326 -6.04 16.21 11.74
N LEU A 327 -6.39 14.92 11.80
CA LEU A 327 -5.82 13.94 12.70
C LEU A 327 -4.44 13.43 12.22
N GLY A 328 -4.03 13.77 11.00
CA GLY A 328 -2.79 13.31 10.37
C GLY A 328 -2.92 11.97 9.63
N PRO A 329 -1.80 11.30 9.29
CA PRO A 329 -1.83 9.99 8.67
C PRO A 329 -2.44 8.95 9.62
N LEU A 330 -3.00 7.87 9.07
CA LEU A 330 -3.53 6.78 9.89
C LEU A 330 -2.50 6.17 10.85
N GLY A 331 -1.20 6.32 10.58
CA GLY A 331 -0.12 5.69 11.35
C GLY A 331 0.25 4.31 10.82
N ALA A 332 1.14 3.61 11.51
CA ALA A 332 1.61 2.28 11.12
C ALA A 332 2.09 1.50 12.35
N GLY A 333 2.07 0.17 12.27
CA GLY A 333 2.43 -0.70 13.39
C GLY A 333 1.46 -0.53 14.56
N HIS A 334 1.97 0.00 15.68
CA HIS A 334 1.26 0.09 16.96
C HIS A 334 0.64 1.46 17.26
N TYR A 335 0.57 2.34 16.26
CA TYR A 335 0.16 3.73 16.46
C TYR A 335 -0.88 4.10 15.42
N ALA A 336 -2.11 4.37 15.88
CA ALA A 336 -3.20 4.87 15.06
C ALA A 336 -3.32 6.39 15.27
N PHE A 337 -3.17 7.17 14.20
CA PHE A 337 -3.08 8.64 14.27
C PHE A 337 -1.98 9.14 15.22
N PRO A 338 -0.71 9.00 14.83
CA PRO A 338 0.43 9.33 15.69
C PRO A 338 0.39 10.75 16.29
N PHE A 339 -0.18 11.72 15.58
CA PHE A 339 -0.34 13.09 16.10
C PHE A 339 -1.35 13.18 17.25
N VAL A 340 -2.46 12.45 17.16
CA VAL A 340 -3.48 12.41 18.20
C VAL A 340 -2.91 11.74 19.45
N GLU A 341 -2.21 10.61 19.26
CA GLU A 341 -1.55 9.92 20.37
C GLU A 341 -0.48 10.78 21.05
N ALA A 342 0.34 11.49 20.26
CA ALA A 342 1.35 12.40 20.80
C ALA A 342 0.73 13.52 21.66
N ILE A 343 -0.42 14.06 21.25
CA ILE A 343 -1.15 15.08 22.01
C ILE A 343 -1.78 14.49 23.28
N LEU A 344 -2.46 13.35 23.17
CA LEU A 344 -3.24 12.79 24.28
C LEU A 344 -2.38 12.19 25.37
N PHE A 345 -1.31 11.50 25.00
CA PHE A 345 -0.50 10.73 25.95
C PHE A 345 0.82 11.43 26.30
N GLY A 346 1.09 12.60 25.71
CA GLY A 346 2.38 13.27 25.84
C GLY A 346 3.54 12.43 25.30
N THR A 347 3.24 11.33 24.61
CA THR A 347 4.20 10.44 23.99
C THR A 347 4.63 11.06 22.68
N TRP A 348 5.42 12.14 22.76
CA TRP A 348 6.28 12.56 21.66
C TRP A 348 7.44 11.55 21.51
N LEU A 349 7.10 10.28 21.28
CA LEU A 349 8.00 9.13 21.24
C LEU A 349 7.84 8.48 19.86
N TYR A 350 8.87 8.19 19.05
CA TYR A 350 10.31 8.02 19.24
C TYR A 350 11.09 8.70 18.10
#